data_AF-A0A941XYS7-F1
#
_entry.id   AF-A0A941XYS7-F1
#
_cell.length_a   1.000
_cell.length_b   1.000
_cell.length_c   1.000
_cell.angle_alpha   90.00
_cell.angle_beta   90.00
_cell.angle_gamma   90.00
#
_symmetry.space_group_name_H-M   'P 1'
#
loop_
_entity.id
_entity.type
_entity.pdbx_description
1 polymer ?
#
loop_
_entity_poly.entity_id
_entity_poly.type
_entity_poly.pdbx_seq_one_letter_code
_entity_poly.pdbx_strand_id
1 'polypeptide(L)'
;MKPVLIVIAGGSASGKTTVVDKIQKRLNSIDVTVIRHDDYYKDQRYVEMLDRQRVNYDHPSALDNDLLIEHLTKLLNGQSIDGPTYDFKLHTRSDVTRHIEPNKVII
;
A
#
# COMPACT_ATOMS: atom_id res chain seq x y z
N MET A 1 8.44 9.71 19.79
CA MET A 1 7.07 9.15 19.98
C MET A 1 6.92 8.00 19.00
N LYS A 2 6.43 6.84 19.41
CA LYS A 2 6.29 5.68 18.51
C LYS A 2 5.03 5.86 17.63
N PRO A 3 5.09 5.71 16.30
CA PRO A 3 3.89 5.82 15.46
C PRO A 3 2.84 4.77 15.80
N VAL A 4 1.57 5.09 15.52
CA VAL A 4 0.44 4.16 15.63
C VAL A 4 0.14 3.58 14.25
N LEU A 5 0.17 2.26 14.12
CA LEU A 5 -0.22 1.53 12.92
C LEU A 5 -1.67 1.04 13.05
N ILE A 6 -2.52 1.39 12.10
CA ILE A 6 -3.94 1.02 12.05
C ILE A 6 -4.18 0.20 10.78
N VAL A 7 -4.42 -1.10 10.93
CA VAL A 7 -4.72 -1.97 9.77
C VAL A 7 -6.22 -2.01 9.51
N ILE A 8 -6.63 -1.71 8.28
CA ILE A 8 -8.03 -1.80 7.83
C ILE A 8 -8.15 -2.91 6.80
N ALA A 9 -8.66 -4.08 7.22
CA ALA A 9 -8.86 -5.25 6.37
C ALA A 9 -10.32 -5.41 5.93
N GLY A 10 -10.54 -6.07 4.79
CA GLY A 10 -11.86 -6.36 4.24
C GLY A 10 -11.81 -6.61 2.73
N GLY A 11 -12.85 -7.25 2.17
CA GLY A 11 -12.96 -7.51 0.73
C GLY A 11 -13.01 -6.24 -0.13
N SER A 12 -12.86 -6.40 -1.44
CA SER A 12 -13.08 -5.28 -2.37
C SER A 12 -14.50 -4.70 -2.20
N ALA A 13 -14.65 -3.39 -2.41
CA ALA A 13 -15.91 -2.65 -2.22
C ALA A 13 -16.55 -2.71 -0.80
N SER A 14 -15.85 -3.18 0.23
CA SER A 14 -16.37 -3.23 1.60
C SER A 14 -16.40 -1.87 2.33
N GLY A 15 -16.05 -0.77 1.66
CA GLY A 15 -16.03 0.58 2.23
C GLY A 15 -14.73 0.99 2.94
N LYS A 16 -13.62 0.26 2.78
CA LYS A 16 -12.31 0.58 3.41
C LYS A 16 -11.86 2.01 3.10
N THR A 17 -11.90 2.42 1.84
CA THR A 17 -11.54 3.78 1.41
C THR A 17 -12.40 4.83 2.13
N THR A 18 -13.71 4.60 2.25
CA THR A 18 -14.60 5.49 2.98
C THR A 18 -14.24 5.59 4.46
N VAL A 19 -13.78 4.51 5.08
CA VAL A 19 -13.33 4.52 6.48
C VAL A 19 -12.02 5.31 6.61
N VAL A 20 -11.03 5.06 5.74
CA VAL A 20 -9.76 5.81 5.69
C VAL A 20 -10.02 7.31 5.55
N ASP A 21 -10.85 7.71 4.59
CA ASP A 21 -11.20 9.12 4.35
C ASP A 21 -11.83 9.77 5.58
N LYS A 22 -12.72 9.05 6.27
CA LYS A 22 -13.36 9.54 7.50
C LYS A 22 -12.37 9.68 8.65
N ILE A 23 -11.41 8.75 8.77
CA ILE A 23 -10.35 8.84 9.78
C ILE A 23 -9.46 10.05 9.50
N GLN A 24 -8.97 10.21 8.26
CA GLN A 24 -8.14 11.36 7.88
C GLN A 24 -8.85 12.70 8.13
N LYS A 25 -10.15 12.80 7.79
CA LYS A 25 -10.95 14.01 8.07
C LYS A 25 -11.09 14.31 9.57
N ARG A 26 -11.23 13.29 10.41
CA ARG A 26 -11.33 13.45 11.87
C ARG A 26 -9.99 13.76 12.52
N LEU A 27 -8.89 13.27 11.94
CA LEU A 27 -7.52 13.48 12.41
C LEU A 27 -6.83 14.64 11.66
N ASN A 28 -7.58 15.61 11.13
CA ASN A 28 -7.04 16.69 10.30
C ASN A 28 -5.91 17.54 10.93
N SER A 29 -5.72 17.46 12.25
CA SER A 29 -4.65 18.11 13.00
C SER A 29 -3.42 17.22 13.24
N ILE A 30 -3.44 15.99 12.73
CA ILE A 30 -2.39 14.99 12.86
C ILE A 30 -2.00 14.53 11.46
N ASP A 31 -0.70 14.51 11.17
CA ASP A 31 -0.24 13.95 9.91
C ASP A 31 -0.50 12.44 9.86
N VAL A 32 -1.18 11.99 8.79
CA VAL A 32 -1.56 10.60 8.57
C VAL A 32 -0.94 10.11 7.27
N THR A 33 -0.21 9.01 7.34
CA THR A 33 0.24 8.24 6.18
C THR A 33 -0.77 7.18 5.83
N VAL A 34 -1.06 7.00 4.55
CA VAL A 34 -1.91 5.90 4.06
C VAL A 34 -1.08 5.04 3.12
N ILE A 35 -0.96 3.76 3.44
CA ILE A 35 -0.32 2.72 2.64
C ILE A 35 -1.41 1.79 2.09
N ARG A 36 -1.51 1.66 0.77
CA ARG A 36 -2.43 0.70 0.16
C ARG A 36 -1.70 -0.62 -0.05
N HIS A 37 -2.26 -1.71 0.45
CA HIS A 37 -1.69 -3.05 0.25
C HIS A 37 -1.63 -3.43 -1.24
N ASP A 38 -2.62 -3.01 -2.03
CA ASP A 38 -2.66 -3.25 -3.49
C ASP A 38 -1.45 -2.66 -4.23
N ASP A 39 -0.84 -1.58 -3.72
CA ASP A 39 0.34 -0.98 -4.36
C ASP A 39 1.57 -1.92 -4.27
N TYR A 40 1.51 -2.92 -3.38
CA TYR A 40 2.55 -3.93 -3.15
C TYR A 40 2.28 -5.24 -3.86
N TYR A 41 1.45 -5.27 -4.92
CA TYR A 41 1.49 -6.40 -5.83
C TYR A 41 2.91 -6.58 -6.41
N LYS A 42 3.27 -7.84 -6.69
CA LYS A 42 4.54 -8.18 -7.30
C LYS A 42 4.66 -7.56 -8.67
N ASP A 43 5.89 -7.16 -8.99
CA ASP A 43 6.23 -6.68 -10.31
C ASP A 43 6.16 -7.82 -11.33
N GLN A 44 5.40 -7.59 -12.40
CA GLN A 44 5.18 -8.54 -13.49
C GLN A 44 5.59 -7.96 -14.84
N ARG A 45 6.43 -6.91 -14.88
CA ARG A 45 6.89 -6.26 -16.12
C ARG A 45 7.50 -7.24 -17.14
N TYR A 46 8.05 -8.36 -16.66
CA TYR A 46 8.66 -9.42 -17.47
C TYR A 46 7.72 -10.59 -17.82
N VAL A 47 6.47 -10.56 -17.36
CA VAL A 47 5.44 -11.55 -17.68
C VAL A 47 4.63 -11.03 -18.86
N GLU A 48 4.20 -11.90 -19.78
CA GLU A 48 3.31 -11.52 -20.88
C GLU A 48 1.93 -11.08 -20.37
N MET A 49 1.32 -10.08 -21.01
CA MET A 49 0.04 -9.52 -20.56
C MET A 49 -1.07 -10.58 -20.39
N LEU A 50 -1.13 -11.55 -21.30
CA LEU A 50 -2.11 -12.65 -21.22
C LEU A 50 -1.96 -13.48 -19.93
N ASP A 51 -0.73 -13.69 -19.47
CA ASP A 51 -0.47 -14.42 -18.24
C ASP A 51 -0.70 -13.54 -17.00
N ARG A 52 -0.38 -12.24 -17.06
CA ARG A 52 -0.70 -11.28 -15.98
C ARG A 52 -2.18 -11.24 -15.66
N GLN A 53 -3.04 -11.34 -16.67
CA GLN A 53 -4.50 -11.36 -16.52
C GLN A 53 -5.03 -12.65 -15.88
N ARG A 54 -4.25 -13.73 -15.93
CA ARG A 54 -4.62 -15.03 -15.34
C ARG A 54 -4.16 -15.17 -13.89
N VAL A 55 -3.36 -14.22 -13.40
CA VAL A 55 -2.93 -14.20 -12.00
C VAL A 55 -4.13 -13.97 -11.08
N ASN A 56 -4.23 -14.80 -10.04
CA ASN A 56 -5.17 -14.57 -8.96
C ASN A 56 -4.58 -13.55 -7.97
N TYR A 57 -5.00 -12.28 -8.09
CA TYR A 57 -4.54 -11.20 -7.22
C TYR A 57 -5.09 -11.26 -5.79
N ASP A 58 -6.11 -12.10 -5.53
CA ASP A 58 -6.57 -12.36 -4.16
C ASP A 58 -5.67 -13.36 -3.43
N HIS A 59 -4.76 -14.04 -4.14
CA HIS A 59 -3.85 -15.00 -3.51
C HIS A 59 -2.67 -14.27 -2.85
N PRO A 60 -2.28 -14.61 -1.61
CA PRO A 60 -1.19 -13.95 -0.89
C PRO A 60 0.15 -13.92 -1.63
N SER A 61 0.39 -14.88 -2.54
CA SER A 61 1.63 -14.95 -3.33
C SER A 61 1.76 -13.85 -4.40
N ALA A 62 0.64 -13.19 -4.76
CA ALA A 62 0.64 -12.08 -5.71
C ALA A 62 1.19 -10.79 -5.06
N LEU A 63 1.29 -10.74 -3.74
CA LEU A 63 1.78 -9.59 -2.97
C LEU A 63 3.25 -9.74 -2.61
N ASP A 64 3.94 -8.61 -2.58
CA ASP A 64 5.31 -8.42 -2.13
C ASP A 64 5.32 -8.04 -0.65
N ASN A 65 4.92 -8.98 0.19
CA ASN A 65 4.75 -8.74 1.63
C ASN A 65 6.08 -8.43 2.32
N ASP A 66 7.20 -8.95 1.81
CA ASP A 66 8.53 -8.68 2.35
C ASP A 66 8.88 -7.19 2.18
N LEU A 67 8.66 -6.63 0.99
CA LEU A 67 8.83 -5.20 0.74
C LEU A 67 7.87 -4.34 1.59
N LEU A 68 6.61 -4.76 1.73
CA LEU A 68 5.65 -4.06 2.58
C LEU A 68 6.13 -4.01 4.04
N ILE A 69 6.60 -5.13 4.58
CA ILE A 69 7.11 -5.22 5.95
C ILE A 69 8.36 -4.36 6.12
N GLU A 70 9.28 -4.38 5.16
CA GLU A 70 10.46 -3.51 5.15
C GLU A 70 10.05 -2.03 5.22
N HIS A 71 9.13 -1.61 4.35
CA HIS A 71 8.66 -0.24 4.27
C HIS A 71 7.91 0.22 5.52
N LEU A 72 7.01 -0.62 6.06
CA LEU A 72 6.33 -0.34 7.32
C LEU A 72 7.33 -0.23 8.48
N THR A 73 8.35 -1.08 8.51
CA THR A 73 9.40 -1.04 9.54
C THR A 73 10.20 0.26 9.47
N LYS A 74 10.59 0.71 8.27
CA LYS A 74 11.27 2.00 8.05
C LYS A 74 10.41 3.17 8.55
N LEU A 75 9.13 3.22 8.15
CA LEU A 75 8.21 4.27 8.56
C LEU A 75 7.99 4.29 10.09
N LEU A 76 7.85 3.12 10.71
CA LEU A 76 7.72 2.99 12.17
C LEU A 76 8.98 3.47 12.92
N ASN A 77 10.14 3.41 12.27
CA ASN A 77 11.42 3.89 12.79
C ASN A 77 11.74 5.35 12.42
N GLY A 78 10.79 6.08 11.82
CA GLY A 78 10.99 7.48 11.45
C GLY A 78 11.84 7.68 10.19
N GLN A 79 11.87 6.70 9.30
CA GLN A 79 12.57 6.77 8.01
C GLN A 79 11.55 6.88 6.89
N SER A 80 11.77 7.81 5.96
CA SER A 80 10.95 7.92 4.75
C SER A 80 11.25 6.77 3.77
N ILE A 81 10.30 6.54 2.87
CA ILE A 81 10.39 5.51 1.83
C ILE A 81 9.93 6.06 0.49
N ASP A 82 10.35 5.39 -0.58
CA ASP A 82 9.72 5.52 -1.89
C ASP A 82 8.85 4.27 -2.13
N GLY A 83 7.57 4.41 -1.79
CA GLY A 83 6.59 3.33 -1.92
C GLY A 83 6.28 3.04 -3.39
N PRO A 84 6.05 1.75 -3.76
CA PRO A 84 5.62 1.42 -5.11
C PRO A 84 4.24 2.02 -5.41
N THR A 85 3.93 2.16 -6.70
CA THR A 85 2.55 2.34 -7.17
C THR A 85 2.22 1.22 -8.14
N TYR A 86 0.94 0.85 -8.22
CA TYR A 86 0.50 -0.24 -9.09
C TYR A 86 -0.33 0.26 -10.27
N ASP A 87 0.01 -0.21 -11.47
CA ASP A 87 -0.76 0.05 -12.68
C ASP A 87 -1.78 -1.08 -12.89
N PHE A 88 -3.03 -0.81 -12.51
CA PHE A 88 -4.14 -1.74 -12.65
C PHE A 88 -4.54 -2.01 -14.12
N LYS A 89 -4.14 -1.17 -15.08
CA LYS A 89 -4.38 -1.40 -16.51
C LYS A 89 -3.33 -2.34 -17.08
N LEU A 90 -2.07 -2.18 -16.66
CA LEU A 90 -0.95 -3.00 -17.11
C LEU A 90 -0.72 -4.27 -16.28
N HIS A 91 -1.48 -4.42 -15.19
CA HIS A 91 -1.37 -5.54 -14.24
C HIS A 91 0.08 -5.74 -13.76
N THR A 92 0.75 -4.64 -13.45
CA THR A 92 2.14 -4.67 -12.98
C THR A 92 2.48 -3.43 -12.16
N ARG A 93 3.57 -3.51 -11.40
CA ARG A 93 4.16 -2.36 -10.71
C ARG A 93 4.54 -1.27 -11.72
N SER A 94 4.23 -0.03 -11.38
CA SER A 94 4.61 1.16 -12.15
C SER A 94 6.08 1.51 -11.93
N ASP A 95 6.69 2.18 -12.90
CA ASP A 95 8.03 2.78 -12.75
C ASP A 95 8.02 4.02 -11.85
N VAL A 96 6.84 4.53 -11.50
CA VAL A 96 6.65 5.67 -10.61
C VAL A 96 6.52 5.18 -9.18
N THR A 97 7.31 5.77 -8.29
CA THR A 97 7.19 5.62 -6.84
C THR A 97 6.53 6.85 -6.23
N ARG A 98 5.96 6.68 -5.04
CA ARG A 98 5.45 7.77 -4.21
C ARG A 98 6.38 7.95 -3.02
N HIS A 99 6.91 9.16 -2.84
CA HIS A 99 7.63 9.51 -1.63
C HIS A 99 6.68 9.59 -0.44
N ILE A 100 7.03 8.94 0.67
CA ILE A 100 6.19 8.83 1.86
C ILE A 100 7.02 9.15 3.09
N GLU A 101 6.60 10.21 3.79
CA GLU A 101 7.19 10.64 5.05
C GLU A 101 6.66 9.82 6.24
N PRO A 102 7.49 9.55 7.25
CA PRO A 102 7.05 8.90 8.47
C PRO A 102 6.18 9.85 9.30
N ASN A 103 4.95 9.43 9.61
CA ASN A 103 4.00 10.24 10.36
C ASN A 103 3.53 9.55 11.65
N LYS A 104 2.86 10.31 12.53
CA LYS A 104 2.40 9.80 13.84
C LYS A 104 1.38 8.67 13.71
N VAL A 105 0.60 8.67 12.62
CA VAL A 105 -0.38 7.64 12.31
C VAL A 105 -0.09 7.10 10.91
N ILE A 106 -0.04 5.78 10.81
CA ILE A 106 0.08 5.03 9.56
C ILE A 106 -1.17 4.15 9.44
N ILE A 107 -1.87 4.25 8.32
CA ILE A 107 -3.06 3.45 7.98
C ILE A 107 -2.73 2.54 6.81
#